data_AF-A0A9W8I9Z2-F1
#
_entry.id   AF-A0A9W8I9Z2-F1
#
_cell.length_a   1.000
_cell.length_b   1.000
_cell.length_c   1.000
_cell.angle_alpha   90.00
_cell.angle_beta   90.00
_cell.angle_gamma   90.00
#
_symmetry.space_group_name_H-M   'P 1'
#
loop_
_entity.id
_entity.type
_entity.pdbx_description
1 polymer ?
#
loop_
_entity_poly.entity_id
_entity_poly.type
_entity_poly.pdbx_seq_one_letter_code
_entity_poly.pdbx_strand_id
1 'polypeptide(L)'
;MPQVLVLVGLPGCGKTAFARRMAAHIPGWERINQDEKGSRSLCEQHAAKSLKEGKNVVIDRCNFDEDQRKIWVKIAEDAFAPVDALFFDVDVKVCKERVKARSSHPTGVEGKFGAEVVARFDRLLTRPTIYEGFRYIHNIAAHLPPPKKGMCEEEVFCHGTIDSIMLMFPPSKAPEPCKGGEAKPCEEAKVTVKVEEPKKCEVKEEVKVEVKVEEETKKKENKAVDFCAAEFAGEPPVGTIVKPNEGYGTYKETKAMWEDENHTQHFNHSLYNEQADRELAAGREADRRTRHIQHSDHMVNPNAGLARAFDHLSLDRDQEGHEIDCHGKRRHFHDRSHYYHQHEHQENAKAGTARTYEHKHMNSFRH
;
A
#
# COMPACT_ATOMS: atom_id res chain seq x y z
N MET A 1 0.94 -4.22 26.16
CA MET A 1 2.09 -3.71 25.37
C MET A 1 1.71 -2.35 24.81
N PRO A 2 2.64 -1.38 24.77
CA PRO A 2 2.39 -0.08 24.14
C PRO A 2 2.17 -0.24 22.64
N GLN A 3 1.50 0.71 21.99
CA GLN A 3 1.25 0.70 20.54
C GLN A 3 1.45 2.08 19.91
N VAL A 4 1.72 2.10 18.60
CA VAL A 4 1.95 3.32 17.82
C VAL A 4 0.85 3.50 16.77
N LEU A 5 0.20 4.66 16.77
CA LEU A 5 -0.73 5.07 15.71
C LEU A 5 -0.13 6.22 14.90
N VAL A 6 0.09 6.00 13.61
CA VAL A 6 0.60 7.02 12.68
C VAL A 6 -0.56 7.67 11.93
N LEU A 7 -0.77 8.97 12.14
CA LEU A 7 -1.76 9.72 11.36
C LEU A 7 -1.16 10.14 10.03
N VAL A 8 -1.89 9.95 8.94
CA VAL A 8 -1.43 10.27 7.57
C VAL A 8 -2.45 11.14 6.87
N GLY A 9 -2.03 12.23 6.25
CA GLY A 9 -2.91 13.07 5.41
C GLY A 9 -2.50 14.53 5.34
N LEU A 10 -3.25 15.32 4.55
CA LEU A 10 -2.90 16.71 4.24
C LEU A 10 -3.00 17.67 5.44
N PRO A 11 -2.24 18.78 5.46
CA PRO A 11 -2.53 19.87 6.38
C PRO A 11 -4.00 20.32 6.24
N GLY A 12 -4.70 20.53 7.36
CA GLY A 12 -6.11 20.91 7.34
C GLY A 12 -7.13 19.76 7.29
N CYS A 13 -6.70 18.50 7.16
CA CYS A 13 -7.63 17.36 7.09
C CYS A 13 -8.24 16.94 8.44
N GLY A 14 -7.72 17.42 9.58
CA GLY A 14 -8.28 17.17 10.91
C GLY A 14 -7.46 16.26 11.84
N LYS A 15 -6.25 15.83 11.44
CA LYS A 15 -5.37 14.98 12.28
C LYS A 15 -5.16 15.51 13.69
N THR A 16 -4.76 16.77 13.84
CA THR A 16 -4.48 17.36 15.16
C THR A 16 -5.71 17.44 16.06
N ALA A 17 -6.88 17.72 15.49
CA ALA A 17 -8.14 17.70 16.21
C ALA A 17 -8.43 16.29 16.75
N PHE A 18 -8.34 15.27 15.89
CA PHE A 18 -8.49 13.88 16.29
C PHE A 18 -7.47 13.47 17.36
N ALA A 19 -6.17 13.70 17.12
CA ALA A 19 -5.08 13.30 18.01
C ALA A 19 -5.21 13.91 19.40
N ARG A 20 -5.53 15.21 19.48
CA ARG A 20 -5.71 15.94 20.75
C ARG A 20 -6.88 15.38 21.53
N ARG A 21 -8.03 15.15 20.88
CA ARG A 21 -9.21 14.60 21.55
C ARG A 21 -9.02 13.16 21.97
N MET A 22 -8.43 12.34 21.11
CA MET A 22 -8.15 10.95 21.42
C MET A 22 -7.20 10.83 22.62
N ALA A 23 -6.10 11.58 22.63
CA ALA A 23 -5.17 11.56 23.76
C ALA A 23 -5.78 12.11 25.07
N ALA A 24 -6.70 13.06 24.99
CA ALA A 24 -7.43 13.56 26.15
C ALA A 24 -8.52 12.57 26.64
N HIS A 25 -9.10 11.80 25.73
CA HIS A 25 -10.21 10.88 26.02
C HIS A 25 -9.73 9.51 26.51
N ILE A 26 -8.70 8.94 25.88
CA ILE A 26 -8.21 7.58 26.15
C ILE A 26 -6.92 7.66 26.98
N PRO A 27 -6.97 7.23 28.27
CA PRO A 27 -5.78 7.27 29.12
C PRO A 27 -4.62 6.44 28.55
N GLY A 28 -3.40 6.92 28.80
CA GLY A 28 -2.18 6.22 28.40
C GLY A 28 -1.75 6.46 26.94
N TRP A 29 -2.45 7.31 26.19
CA TRP A 29 -2.00 7.78 24.88
C TRP A 29 -1.30 9.13 24.97
N GLU A 30 -0.08 9.18 24.46
CA GLU A 30 0.74 10.38 24.34
C GLU A 30 0.71 10.89 22.89
N ARG A 31 0.43 12.18 22.70
CA ARG A 31 0.46 12.81 21.38
C ARG A 31 1.85 13.37 21.09
N ILE A 32 2.41 12.98 19.95
CA ILE A 32 3.70 13.47 19.45
C ILE A 32 3.45 14.37 18.25
N ASN A 33 3.69 15.66 18.41
CA ASN A 33 3.62 16.65 17.32
C ASN A 33 4.93 17.45 17.23
N GLN A 34 5.44 17.59 16.01
CA GLN A 34 6.62 18.39 15.70
C GLN A 34 6.41 19.89 15.87
N ASP A 35 5.21 20.40 15.57
CA ASP A 35 4.94 21.84 15.67
C ASP A 35 5.05 22.36 17.12
N GLU A 36 4.88 21.47 18.11
CA GLU A 36 4.99 21.81 19.54
C GLU A 36 6.39 21.52 20.12
N LYS A 37 7.14 20.58 19.53
CA LYS A 37 8.46 20.14 20.03
C LYS A 37 9.64 20.73 19.24
N GLY A 38 9.37 21.47 18.16
CA GLY A 38 10.36 22.20 17.37
C GLY A 38 11.09 21.36 16.32
N SER A 39 11.74 20.25 16.71
CA SER A 39 12.54 19.43 15.79
C SER A 39 12.02 18.00 15.62
N ARG A 40 12.27 17.42 14.44
CA ARG A 40 11.92 16.03 14.12
C ARG A 40 12.62 15.04 15.06
N SER A 41 13.92 15.23 15.31
CA SER A 41 14.71 14.35 16.17
C SER A 41 14.18 14.35 17.63
N LEU A 42 13.73 15.50 18.14
CA LEU A 42 13.10 15.57 19.46
C LEU A 42 11.79 14.80 19.51
N CYS A 43 11.01 14.78 18.43
CA CYS A 43 9.79 13.97 18.35
C CYS A 43 10.10 12.48 18.34
N GLU A 44 11.11 12.05 17.59
CA GLU A 44 11.56 10.65 17.52
C GLU A 44 12.02 10.17 18.91
N GLN A 45 12.86 10.97 19.59
CA GLN A 45 13.30 10.67 20.95
C GLN A 45 12.13 10.63 21.94
N HIS A 46 11.18 11.56 21.83
CA HIS A 46 10.00 11.59 22.71
C HIS A 46 9.07 10.40 22.49
N ALA A 47 8.86 9.98 21.23
CA ALA A 47 8.10 8.79 20.90
C ALA A 47 8.77 7.54 21.49
N ALA A 48 10.07 7.35 21.24
CA ALA A 48 10.83 6.22 21.77
C ALA A 48 10.82 6.18 23.30
N LYS A 49 10.98 7.33 23.95
CA LYS A 49 10.90 7.44 25.42
C LYS A 49 9.51 7.06 25.94
N SER A 50 8.45 7.57 25.32
CA SER A 50 7.07 7.29 25.74
C SER A 50 6.71 5.82 25.62
N LEU A 51 7.16 5.15 24.54
CA LEU A 51 6.99 3.71 24.37
C LEU A 51 7.74 2.91 25.46
N LYS A 52 8.97 3.32 25.81
CA LYS A 52 9.72 2.70 26.91
C LYS A 52 9.05 2.87 28.28
N GLU A 53 8.34 3.99 28.48
CA GLU A 53 7.51 4.23 29.67
C GLU A 53 6.19 3.44 29.67
N GLY A 54 5.93 2.62 28.63
CA GLY A 54 4.73 1.80 28.50
C GLY A 54 3.50 2.57 28.02
N LYS A 55 3.66 3.80 27.53
CA LYS A 55 2.57 4.61 26.96
C LYS A 55 2.34 4.26 25.50
N ASN A 56 1.09 4.35 25.06
CA ASN A 56 0.73 4.35 23.64
C ASN A 56 1.07 5.71 23.03
N VAL A 57 1.34 5.75 21.74
CA VAL A 57 1.81 6.96 21.07
C VAL A 57 1.02 7.22 19.80
N VAL A 58 0.50 8.43 19.64
CA VAL A 58 -0.07 8.91 18.38
C VAL A 58 0.84 9.95 17.73
N ILE A 59 1.23 9.70 16.47
CA ILE A 59 2.10 10.58 15.70
C ILE A 59 1.25 11.55 14.88
N ASP A 60 1.11 12.78 15.36
CA ASP A 60 0.37 13.88 14.73
C ASP A 60 1.30 14.70 13.83
N ARG A 61 1.59 14.16 12.64
CA ARG A 61 2.32 14.84 11.55
C ARG A 61 1.61 14.58 10.23
N CYS A 62 2.05 15.23 9.15
CA CYS A 62 1.51 14.96 7.82
C CYS A 62 1.83 13.53 7.32
N ASN A 63 3.04 13.04 7.60
CA ASN A 63 3.51 11.69 7.24
C ASN A 63 3.19 11.32 5.77
N PHE A 64 3.45 12.27 4.87
CA PHE A 64 2.90 12.30 3.52
C PHE A 64 3.51 11.25 2.59
N ASP A 65 4.78 10.89 2.77
CA ASP A 65 5.44 9.83 1.98
C ASP A 65 5.90 8.66 2.87
N GLU A 66 6.36 7.60 2.23
CA GLU A 66 6.87 6.39 2.87
C GLU A 66 8.14 6.66 3.68
N ASP A 67 9.04 7.51 3.19
CA ASP A 67 10.29 7.86 3.89
C ASP A 67 10.05 8.54 5.24
N GLN A 68 9.01 9.39 5.34
CA GLN A 68 8.59 9.95 6.63
C GLN A 68 8.05 8.87 7.56
N ARG A 69 7.26 7.92 7.03
CA ARG A 69 6.57 6.88 7.80
C ARG A 69 7.50 5.77 8.30
N LYS A 70 8.49 5.39 7.49
CA LYS A 70 9.49 4.36 7.80
C LYS A 70 10.19 4.59 9.14
N ILE A 71 10.40 5.85 9.53
CA ILE A 71 11.04 6.17 10.81
C ILE A 71 10.16 5.75 11.99
N TRP A 72 8.85 5.99 11.92
CA TRP A 72 7.93 5.62 13.00
C TRP A 72 7.74 4.12 13.11
N VAL A 73 7.71 3.43 11.96
CA VAL A 73 7.70 1.97 11.91
C VAL A 73 8.95 1.41 12.59
N LYS A 74 10.13 1.92 12.25
CA LYS A 74 11.39 1.50 12.87
C LYS A 74 11.40 1.74 14.39
N ILE A 75 10.94 2.90 14.85
CA ILE A 75 10.85 3.20 16.29
C ILE A 75 9.90 2.24 17.01
N ALA A 76 8.79 1.86 16.37
CA ALA A 76 7.85 0.89 16.92
C ALA A 76 8.45 -0.52 16.98
N GLU A 77 9.15 -0.93 15.92
CA GLU A 77 9.87 -2.21 15.83
C GLU A 77 10.95 -2.31 16.92
N ASP A 78 11.79 -1.29 17.07
CA ASP A 78 12.83 -1.20 18.11
C ASP A 78 12.24 -1.27 19.54
N ALA A 79 10.97 -0.86 19.70
CA ALA A 79 10.23 -0.91 20.95
C ALA A 79 9.34 -2.16 21.11
N PHE A 80 9.37 -3.10 20.15
CA PHE A 80 8.48 -4.26 20.08
C PHE A 80 6.99 -3.92 20.21
N ALA A 81 6.60 -2.75 19.68
CA ALA A 81 5.24 -2.23 19.72
C ALA A 81 4.58 -2.41 18.33
N PRO A 82 3.30 -2.85 18.25
CA PRO A 82 2.56 -2.82 17.00
C PRO A 82 2.43 -1.37 16.49
N VAL A 83 2.49 -1.21 15.18
CA VAL A 83 2.33 0.07 14.50
C VAL A 83 1.17 -0.01 13.50
N ASP A 84 0.27 0.95 13.59
CA ASP A 84 -0.92 1.06 12.74
C ASP A 84 -1.01 2.45 12.11
N ALA A 85 -1.77 2.58 11.02
CA ALA A 85 -1.97 3.86 10.33
C ALA A 85 -3.45 4.26 10.23
N LEU A 86 -3.73 5.55 10.44
CA LEU A 86 -5.03 6.15 10.18
C LEU A 86 -4.89 7.21 9.07
N PHE A 87 -5.47 6.93 7.91
CA PHE A 87 -5.41 7.79 6.74
C PHE A 87 -6.59 8.76 6.68
N PHE A 88 -6.29 10.05 6.55
CA PHE A 88 -7.25 11.14 6.41
C PHE A 88 -7.36 11.54 4.94
N ASP A 89 -8.21 10.81 4.23
CA ASP A 89 -8.50 11.00 2.80
C ASP A 89 -9.51 12.14 2.57
N VAL A 90 -9.11 13.36 2.91
CA VAL A 90 -9.95 14.55 2.77
C VAL A 90 -9.52 15.31 1.52
N ASP A 91 -10.50 15.69 0.69
CA ASP A 91 -10.28 16.42 -0.55
C ASP A 91 -9.39 17.66 -0.34
N VAL A 92 -8.43 17.84 -1.25
CA VAL A 92 -7.44 18.93 -1.20
C VAL A 92 -8.08 20.32 -1.17
N LYS A 93 -9.23 20.52 -1.85
CA LYS A 93 -9.96 21.79 -1.86
C LYS A 93 -10.48 22.11 -0.47
N VAL A 94 -11.08 21.12 0.20
CA VAL A 94 -11.58 21.25 1.58
C VAL A 94 -10.43 21.56 2.53
N CYS A 95 -9.29 20.87 2.39
CA CYS A 95 -8.10 21.14 3.19
C CYS A 95 -7.58 22.57 3.00
N LYS A 96 -7.53 23.06 1.75
CA LYS A 96 -7.12 24.44 1.44
C LYS A 96 -8.05 25.47 2.04
N GLU A 97 -9.37 25.28 1.96
CA GLU A 97 -10.36 26.18 2.55
C GLU A 97 -10.22 26.25 4.06
N ARG A 98 -10.08 25.09 4.72
CA ARG A 98 -9.86 25.00 6.17
C ARG A 98 -8.57 25.69 6.59
N VAL A 99 -7.48 25.52 5.85
CA VAL A 99 -6.20 26.18 6.16
C VAL A 99 -6.26 27.69 5.92
N LYS A 100 -6.96 28.15 4.87
CA LYS A 100 -7.18 29.58 4.62
C LYS A 100 -8.01 30.24 5.73
N ALA A 101 -8.99 29.53 6.26
CA ALA A 101 -9.88 30.00 7.31
C ALA A 101 -9.27 29.89 8.72
N ARG A 102 -8.15 29.17 8.89
CA ARG A 102 -7.43 29.10 10.18
C ARG A 102 -6.73 30.42 10.46
N SER A 103 -6.87 30.86 11.69
CA SER A 103 -6.04 31.89 12.33
C SER A 103 -5.14 31.23 13.39
N SER A 104 -3.90 31.71 13.56
CA SER A 104 -2.93 31.32 14.60
C SER A 104 -2.36 29.88 14.59
N HIS A 105 -1.90 29.38 13.45
CA HIS A 105 -1.08 28.16 13.39
C HIS A 105 0.34 28.43 13.92
N PRO A 106 0.92 27.57 14.80
CA PRO A 106 2.24 27.79 15.40
C PRO A 106 3.39 28.01 14.40
N THR A 107 3.27 27.44 13.21
CA THR A 107 4.26 27.52 12.12
C THR A 107 3.89 28.51 11.00
N GLY A 108 2.86 29.34 11.19
CA GLY A 108 2.45 30.37 10.20
C GLY A 108 1.78 29.82 8.93
N VAL A 109 1.34 28.56 8.95
CA VAL A 109 0.63 27.91 7.84
C VAL A 109 -0.83 28.37 7.82
N GLU A 110 -1.03 29.62 7.39
CA GLU A 110 -2.33 30.30 7.35
C GLU A 110 -2.54 31.00 6.00
N GLY A 111 -3.78 31.35 5.70
CA GLY A 111 -4.11 32.17 4.53
C GLY A 111 -3.64 31.56 3.20
N LYS A 112 -3.17 32.42 2.28
CA LYS A 112 -2.76 32.00 0.92
C LYS A 112 -1.51 31.10 0.93
N PHE A 113 -0.54 31.39 1.80
CA PHE A 113 0.66 30.59 1.97
C PHE A 113 0.34 29.17 2.44
N GLY A 114 -0.55 29.03 3.42
CA GLY A 114 -0.99 27.71 3.88
C GLY A 114 -1.67 26.88 2.79
N ALA A 115 -2.42 27.51 1.88
CA ALA A 115 -3.05 26.81 0.75
C ALA A 115 -2.04 26.30 -0.29
N GLU A 116 -0.94 27.01 -0.51
CA GLU A 116 0.17 26.57 -1.36
C GLU A 116 0.92 25.40 -0.73
N VAL A 117 1.13 25.45 0.58
CA VAL A 117 1.71 24.35 1.35
C VAL A 117 0.86 23.09 1.19
N VAL A 118 -0.47 23.19 1.35
CA VAL A 118 -1.38 22.06 1.10
C VAL A 118 -1.24 21.52 -0.33
N ALA A 119 -1.18 22.40 -1.34
CA ALA A 119 -1.01 21.98 -2.74
C ALA A 119 0.31 21.24 -2.99
N ARG A 120 1.38 21.63 -2.29
CA ARG A 120 2.67 20.92 -2.34
C ARG A 120 2.57 19.53 -1.71
N PHE A 121 1.98 19.44 -0.51
CA PHE A 121 1.82 18.15 0.17
C PHE A 121 0.89 17.19 -0.57
N ASP A 122 -0.13 17.70 -1.28
CA ASP A 122 -1.03 16.90 -2.12
C ASP A 122 -0.28 16.11 -3.20
N ARG A 123 0.72 16.73 -3.84
CA ARG A 123 1.56 16.06 -4.84
C ARG A 123 2.51 15.03 -4.26
N LEU A 124 2.82 15.14 -2.97
CA LEU A 124 3.76 14.26 -2.27
C LEU A 124 3.04 13.15 -1.49
N LEU A 125 1.73 13.30 -1.25
CA LEU A 125 0.97 12.40 -0.40
C LEU A 125 0.79 11.03 -1.10
N THR A 126 1.44 10.01 -0.55
CA THR A 126 1.21 8.62 -0.88
C THR A 126 0.35 7.96 0.20
N ARG A 127 -0.56 7.08 -0.21
CA ARG A 127 -1.38 6.30 0.73
C ARG A 127 -0.48 5.34 1.51
N PRO A 128 -0.69 5.17 2.83
CA PRO A 128 0.05 4.18 3.60
C PRO A 128 -0.31 2.77 3.11
N THR A 129 0.68 1.86 3.07
CA THR A 129 0.49 0.47 2.66
C THR A 129 1.03 -0.51 3.69
N ILE A 130 0.52 -1.75 3.69
CA ILE A 130 0.95 -2.79 4.64
C ILE A 130 2.43 -3.17 4.46
N TYR A 131 2.99 -2.97 3.26
CA TYR A 131 4.39 -3.27 2.96
C TYR A 131 5.37 -2.36 3.72
N GLU A 132 4.89 -1.22 4.21
CA GLU A 132 5.68 -0.33 5.06
C GLU A 132 5.87 -0.88 6.48
N GLY A 133 5.16 -1.96 6.86
CA GLY A 133 5.22 -2.57 8.19
C GLY A 133 4.02 -2.25 9.10
N PHE A 134 2.98 -1.59 8.58
CA PHE A 134 1.74 -1.35 9.33
C PHE A 134 0.91 -2.61 9.48
N ARG A 135 0.42 -2.89 10.69
CA ARG A 135 -0.49 -4.01 10.97
C ARG A 135 -1.91 -3.73 10.46
N TYR A 136 -2.49 -2.59 10.83
CA TYR A 136 -3.79 -2.13 10.35
C TYR A 136 -3.69 -0.75 9.70
N ILE A 137 -4.45 -0.56 8.62
CA ILE A 137 -4.56 0.72 7.91
C ILE A 137 -6.02 0.99 7.67
N HIS A 138 -6.54 2.06 8.26
CA HIS A 138 -7.94 2.45 8.10
C HIS A 138 -8.06 3.85 7.51
N ASN A 139 -9.09 4.06 6.69
CA ASN A 139 -9.45 5.38 6.21
C ASN A 139 -10.49 5.99 7.14
N ILE A 140 -10.19 7.14 7.74
CA ILE A 140 -11.08 7.75 8.73
C ILE A 140 -12.45 8.11 8.17
N ALA A 141 -12.55 8.41 6.86
CA ALA A 141 -13.78 8.86 6.23
C ALA A 141 -14.92 7.82 6.35
N ALA A 142 -14.59 6.53 6.41
CA ALA A 142 -15.57 5.46 6.58
C ALA A 142 -16.22 5.43 7.99
N HIS A 143 -15.65 6.15 8.94
CA HIS A 143 -16.03 6.10 10.36
C HIS A 143 -16.55 7.44 10.89
N LEU A 144 -16.48 8.50 10.08
CA LEU A 144 -17.01 9.80 10.45
C LEU A 144 -18.52 9.86 10.15
N PRO A 145 -19.30 10.55 11.00
CA PRO A 145 -20.70 10.81 10.71
C PRO A 145 -20.84 11.59 9.39
N PRO A 146 -21.95 11.41 8.66
CA PRO A 146 -22.19 12.12 7.41
C PRO A 146 -22.09 13.64 7.66
N PRO A 147 -21.37 14.38 6.81
CA PRO A 147 -21.06 15.78 7.06
C PRO A 147 -22.35 16.59 7.10
N LYS A 148 -22.67 17.18 8.26
CA LYS A 148 -23.74 18.17 8.41
C LYS A 148 -23.14 19.57 8.45
N LYS A 149 -23.81 20.52 7.79
CA LYS A 149 -23.36 21.91 7.73
C LYS A 149 -23.31 22.51 9.14
N GLY A 150 -22.16 23.03 9.55
CA GLY A 150 -21.98 23.67 10.85
C GLY A 150 -21.60 22.75 12.01
N MET A 151 -21.29 21.47 11.76
CA MET A 151 -20.79 20.60 12.83
C MET A 151 -19.48 21.13 13.41
N CYS A 152 -19.40 21.19 14.74
CA CYS A 152 -18.16 21.56 15.41
C CYS A 152 -17.22 20.36 15.54
N GLU A 153 -15.95 20.64 15.90
CA GLU A 153 -14.94 19.60 16.10
C GLU A 153 -15.38 18.59 17.17
N GLU A 154 -16.08 19.04 18.21
CA GLU A 154 -16.63 18.20 19.28
C GLU A 154 -17.64 17.18 18.79
N GLU A 155 -18.47 17.56 17.83
CA GLU A 155 -19.51 16.69 17.30
C GLU A 155 -18.95 15.66 16.32
N VAL A 156 -17.94 16.04 15.54
CA VAL A 156 -17.29 15.13 14.59
C VAL A 156 -16.45 14.08 15.33
N PHE A 157 -15.63 14.52 16.28
CA PHE A 157 -14.75 13.67 17.07
C PHE A 157 -15.27 13.53 18.51
N CYS A 158 -16.54 13.18 18.65
CA CYS A 158 -17.11 12.85 19.95
C CYS A 158 -16.49 11.54 20.48
N HIS A 159 -16.58 11.31 21.79
CA HIS A 159 -16.02 10.14 22.45
C HIS A 159 -16.43 8.82 21.78
N GLY A 160 -17.72 8.65 21.47
CA GLY A 160 -18.21 7.43 20.81
C GLY A 160 -17.61 7.19 19.41
N THR A 161 -17.37 8.25 18.63
CA THR A 161 -16.69 8.15 17.33
C THR A 161 -15.22 7.75 17.51
N ILE A 162 -14.53 8.37 18.48
CA ILE A 162 -13.14 8.05 18.79
C ILE A 162 -13.03 6.60 19.24
N ASP A 163 -13.88 6.13 20.15
CA ASP A 163 -13.90 4.74 20.61
C ASP A 163 -14.12 3.78 19.43
N SER A 164 -15.09 4.09 18.56
CA SER A 164 -15.37 3.28 17.36
C SER A 164 -14.17 3.20 16.42
N ILE A 165 -13.45 4.30 16.23
CA ILE A 165 -12.21 4.32 15.42
C ILE A 165 -11.12 3.49 16.10
N MET A 166 -10.96 3.64 17.42
CA MET A 166 -9.89 2.97 18.16
C MET A 166 -10.14 1.47 18.34
N LEU A 167 -11.39 0.99 18.29
CA LEU A 167 -11.73 -0.44 18.25
C LEU A 167 -11.14 -1.16 17.03
N MET A 168 -10.86 -0.43 15.94
CA MET A 168 -10.21 -0.98 14.75
C MET A 168 -8.71 -1.23 14.92
N PHE A 169 -8.13 -0.71 16.00
CA PHE A 169 -6.73 -0.84 16.35
C PHE A 169 -6.61 -1.57 17.70
N PRO A 170 -6.97 -2.86 17.77
CA PRO A 170 -6.98 -3.59 19.03
C PRO A 170 -5.56 -3.69 19.60
N PRO A 171 -5.39 -3.54 20.93
CA PRO A 171 -4.10 -3.68 21.57
C PRO A 171 -3.55 -5.10 21.35
N SER A 172 -2.25 -5.21 21.05
CA SER A 172 -1.62 -6.52 20.93
C SER A 172 -1.64 -7.23 22.29
N LYS A 173 -2.25 -8.42 22.34
CA LYS A 173 -2.25 -9.28 23.52
C LYS A 173 -0.82 -9.75 23.77
N ALA A 174 -0.33 -9.64 25.01
CA ALA A 174 0.93 -10.28 25.38
C ALA A 174 0.81 -11.79 25.15
N PRO A 175 1.86 -12.48 24.67
CA PRO A 175 1.83 -13.93 24.59
C PRO A 175 1.57 -14.49 25.99
N GLU A 176 0.48 -15.24 26.15
CA GLU A 176 0.28 -16.03 27.37
C GLU A 176 1.43 -17.05 27.46
N PRO A 177 2.02 -17.26 28.63
CA PRO A 177 3.06 -18.26 28.79
C PRO A 177 2.50 -19.63 28.40
N CYS A 178 3.03 -20.21 27.31
CA CYS A 178 2.63 -21.51 26.82
C CYS A 178 2.78 -22.54 27.95
N LYS A 179 1.65 -23.08 28.43
CA LYS A 179 1.66 -24.26 29.31
C LYS A 179 2.18 -25.43 28.47
N GLY A 180 3.32 -25.97 28.87
CA GLY A 180 3.98 -27.08 28.18
C GLY A 180 3.06 -28.28 28.01
N GLY A 181 2.87 -28.68 26.76
CA GLY A 181 2.29 -29.96 26.37
C GLY A 181 3.29 -30.66 25.45
N GLU A 182 3.79 -31.80 25.90
CA GLU A 182 4.74 -32.65 25.19
C GLU A 182 4.21 -33.05 23.81
N ALA A 183 4.97 -32.76 22.75
CA ALA A 183 4.68 -33.24 21.40
C ALA A 183 5.06 -34.72 21.29
N LYS A 184 4.07 -35.57 20.99
CA LYS A 184 4.31 -36.95 20.51
C LYS A 184 4.69 -36.92 19.02
N PRO A 185 5.56 -37.82 18.55
CA PRO A 185 5.99 -37.84 17.14
C PRO A 185 4.89 -38.43 16.25
N CYS A 186 4.59 -37.76 15.13
CA CYS A 186 3.74 -38.31 14.07
C CYS A 186 4.63 -38.91 12.96
N GLU A 187 4.28 -40.13 12.54
CA GLU A 187 5.00 -40.98 11.60
C GLU A 187 5.05 -40.42 10.17
N GLU A 188 6.16 -40.68 9.48
CA GLU A 188 6.45 -40.26 8.11
C GLU A 188 5.65 -41.06 7.07
N ALA A 189 4.82 -40.38 6.27
CA ALA A 189 4.23 -40.95 5.06
C ALA A 189 5.13 -40.68 3.84
N LYS A 190 5.73 -41.74 3.29
CA LYS A 190 6.50 -41.70 2.04
C LYS A 190 5.57 -41.56 0.84
N VAL A 191 5.76 -40.53 0.00
CA VAL A 191 5.13 -40.39 -1.31
C VAL A 191 6.20 -40.49 -2.40
N THR A 192 6.08 -41.49 -3.28
CA THR A 192 6.90 -41.67 -4.48
C THR A 192 6.21 -41.05 -5.70
N VAL A 193 6.90 -40.15 -6.39
CA VAL A 193 6.44 -39.55 -7.66
C VAL A 193 7.24 -40.16 -8.81
N LYS A 194 6.54 -40.75 -9.79
CA LYS A 194 7.12 -41.18 -11.08
C LYS A 194 7.03 -40.02 -12.08
N VAL A 195 8.14 -39.72 -12.73
CA VAL A 195 8.25 -38.73 -13.82
C VAL A 195 8.18 -39.47 -15.15
N GLU A 196 7.32 -39.02 -16.06
CA GLU A 196 7.36 -39.42 -17.48
C GLU A 196 7.72 -38.21 -18.36
N GLU A 197 8.61 -38.44 -19.33
CA GLU A 197 9.22 -37.45 -20.23
C GLU A 197 8.33 -37.10 -21.44
N PRO A 198 8.53 -35.92 -22.09
CA PRO A 198 7.66 -35.47 -23.19
C PRO A 198 8.12 -36.01 -24.56
N LYS A 199 7.15 -36.35 -25.43
CA LYS A 199 7.37 -36.62 -26.87
C LYS A 199 6.81 -35.47 -27.73
N LYS A 200 7.42 -35.36 -28.91
CA LYS A 200 7.61 -34.19 -29.80
C LYS A 200 6.65 -34.18 -31.01
N CYS A 201 6.65 -33.03 -31.72
CA CYS A 201 6.27 -32.79 -33.14
C CYS A 201 4.75 -32.60 -33.43
N GLU A 202 4.27 -31.75 -34.36
CA GLU A 202 4.85 -31.08 -35.53
C GLU A 202 3.93 -29.93 -36.05
N VAL A 203 4.46 -29.06 -36.92
CA VAL A 203 3.87 -27.84 -37.50
C VAL A 203 3.30 -28.08 -38.92
N LYS A 204 2.27 -27.30 -39.33
CA LYS A 204 1.92 -26.77 -40.70
C LYS A 204 0.45 -26.26 -40.64
N GLU A 205 -0.07 -25.21 -41.29
CA GLU A 205 0.25 -24.28 -42.40
C GLU A 205 -0.72 -23.07 -42.24
N GLU A 206 -0.28 -21.80 -42.37
CA GLU A 206 -0.57 -20.84 -43.49
C GLU A 206 -2.07 -20.48 -43.71
N VAL A 207 -2.58 -19.24 -43.92
CA VAL A 207 -2.02 -17.96 -44.42
C VAL A 207 -3.11 -16.84 -44.45
N LYS A 208 -2.70 -15.55 -44.29
CA LYS A 208 -3.26 -14.25 -44.81
C LYS A 208 -4.71 -13.81 -44.46
N VAL A 209 -5.17 -12.54 -44.39
CA VAL A 209 -4.77 -11.12 -44.69
C VAL A 209 -5.95 -10.25 -44.15
N GLU A 210 -5.89 -9.00 -43.67
CA GLU A 210 -5.67 -7.70 -44.34
C GLU A 210 -5.89 -6.57 -43.29
N VAL A 211 -5.14 -5.47 -43.35
CA VAL A 211 -5.40 -4.25 -42.57
C VAL A 211 -5.86 -3.15 -43.52
N LYS A 212 -7.00 -2.52 -43.23
CA LYS A 212 -7.45 -1.27 -43.88
C LYS A 212 -7.50 -0.16 -42.84
N VAL A 213 -6.81 0.93 -43.13
CA VAL A 213 -6.85 2.20 -42.40
C VAL A 213 -7.63 3.19 -43.27
N GLU A 214 -8.63 3.84 -42.69
CA GLU A 214 -9.25 5.04 -43.27
C GLU A 214 -9.19 6.18 -42.24
N GLU A 215 -8.57 7.28 -42.65
CA GLU A 215 -8.62 8.58 -41.99
C GLU A 215 -9.87 9.34 -42.44
N GLU A 216 -10.62 9.94 -41.50
CA GLU A 216 -11.48 11.08 -41.82
C GLU A 216 -11.21 12.26 -40.88
N THR A 217 -10.97 13.40 -41.50
CA THR A 217 -10.83 14.73 -40.89
C THR A 217 -12.16 15.49 -40.98
N LYS A 218 -12.65 16.06 -39.86
CA LYS A 218 -13.62 17.17 -39.90
C LYS A 218 -13.34 18.21 -38.80
N LYS A 219 -13.28 19.48 -39.23
CA LYS A 219 -13.24 20.73 -38.44
C LYS A 219 -14.66 21.30 -38.27
N LYS A 220 -14.80 22.14 -37.22
CA LYS A 220 -15.86 23.13 -36.87
C LYS A 220 -16.71 22.70 -35.67
N GLU A 221 -17.17 23.55 -34.76
CA GLU A 221 -17.10 25.00 -34.51
C GLU A 221 -17.51 25.18 -33.02
N ASN A 222 -17.06 26.25 -32.37
CA ASN A 222 -17.44 26.60 -30.99
C ASN A 222 -18.95 26.82 -30.83
N LYS A 223 -19.56 26.14 -29.85
CA LYS A 223 -20.72 26.62 -29.11
C LYS A 223 -20.53 26.37 -27.62
N ALA A 224 -20.67 27.42 -26.84
CA ALA A 224 -20.78 27.35 -25.39
C ALA A 224 -22.04 26.54 -25.02
N VAL A 225 -21.89 25.61 -24.09
CA VAL A 225 -23.00 24.87 -23.47
C VAL A 225 -22.87 25.01 -21.95
N ASP A 226 -23.98 25.43 -21.35
CA ASP A 226 -24.12 25.80 -19.94
C ASP A 226 -23.76 24.66 -18.96
N PHE A 227 -23.14 25.05 -17.86
CA PHE A 227 -22.62 24.24 -16.75
C PHE A 227 -23.69 23.48 -15.92
N CYS A 228 -24.95 23.39 -16.36
CA CYS A 228 -26.05 22.78 -15.58
C CYS A 228 -26.92 21.73 -16.31
N ALA A 229 -26.52 21.16 -17.46
CA ALA A 229 -27.41 20.25 -18.22
C ALA A 229 -26.73 19.04 -18.91
N ALA A 230 -25.74 18.39 -18.31
CA ALA A 230 -25.20 17.12 -18.84
C ALA A 230 -25.74 15.91 -18.05
N GLU A 231 -26.47 15.03 -18.73
CA GLU A 231 -26.94 13.75 -18.21
C GLU A 231 -25.75 12.85 -17.84
N PHE A 232 -25.83 12.20 -16.67
CA PHE A 232 -24.90 11.14 -16.30
C PHE A 232 -24.98 10.04 -17.37
N ALA A 233 -23.80 9.62 -17.85
CA ALA A 233 -23.61 8.65 -18.94
C ALA A 233 -24.62 7.49 -18.91
N GLY A 234 -25.23 7.23 -20.08
CA GLY A 234 -26.14 6.10 -20.29
C GLY A 234 -25.48 4.74 -20.01
N GLU A 235 -26.29 3.81 -19.51
CA GLU A 235 -25.87 2.45 -19.17
C GLU A 235 -25.31 1.71 -20.39
N PRO A 236 -24.17 0.99 -20.27
CA PRO A 236 -23.66 0.16 -21.34
C PRO A 236 -24.55 -1.09 -21.53
N PRO A 237 -24.63 -1.66 -22.73
CA PRO A 237 -25.45 -2.83 -22.99
C PRO A 237 -24.98 -4.05 -22.19
N VAL A 238 -25.96 -4.81 -21.69
CA VAL A 238 -25.77 -6.03 -20.89
C VAL A 238 -25.06 -7.10 -21.73
N GLY A 239 -23.91 -7.57 -21.26
CA GLY A 239 -23.19 -8.72 -21.84
C GLY A 239 -21.81 -8.44 -22.43
N THR A 240 -21.30 -7.22 -22.33
CA THR A 240 -19.94 -6.89 -22.77
C THR A 240 -18.91 -7.24 -21.70
N ILE A 241 -18.05 -8.25 -21.95
CA ILE A 241 -16.74 -8.32 -21.30
C ILE A 241 -15.96 -7.13 -21.84
N VAL A 242 -15.97 -6.03 -21.11
CA VAL A 242 -15.03 -4.94 -21.33
C VAL A 242 -13.71 -5.46 -20.79
N LYS A 243 -12.92 -6.17 -21.62
CA LYS A 243 -11.48 -6.21 -21.37
C LYS A 243 -11.07 -4.74 -21.41
N PRO A 244 -10.61 -4.16 -20.30
CA PRO A 244 -10.06 -2.82 -20.37
C PRO A 244 -8.97 -2.89 -21.43
N ASN A 245 -9.07 -2.03 -22.45
CA ASN A 245 -8.00 -1.82 -23.41
C ASN A 245 -6.66 -1.90 -22.67
N GLU A 246 -5.71 -2.64 -23.25
CA GLU A 246 -4.29 -2.63 -22.89
C GLU A 246 -3.91 -1.24 -22.34
N GLY A 247 -3.74 -1.06 -21.02
CA GLY A 247 -3.33 0.25 -20.49
C GLY A 247 -3.86 0.75 -19.14
N TYR A 248 -4.64 -0.02 -18.36
CA TYR A 248 -4.87 0.32 -16.95
C TYR A 248 -4.23 -0.69 -16.00
N GLY A 249 -2.92 -0.87 -16.21
CA GLY A 249 -2.05 -1.47 -15.22
C GLY A 249 -0.90 -0.53 -14.91
N THR A 250 -0.51 -0.39 -13.64
CA THR A 250 0.70 0.37 -13.33
C THR A 250 1.90 -0.51 -13.63
N TYR A 251 2.56 -0.24 -14.75
CA TYR A 251 3.86 -0.80 -15.07
C TYR A 251 4.95 0.17 -14.64
N LYS A 252 5.90 -0.31 -13.84
CA LYS A 252 7.12 0.44 -13.49
C LYS A 252 8.31 -0.49 -13.66
N GLU A 253 9.32 0.01 -14.35
CA GLU A 253 10.56 -0.70 -14.57
C GLU A 253 11.73 0.22 -14.20
N THR A 254 12.64 -0.28 -13.38
CA THR A 254 13.87 0.41 -13.01
C THR A 254 15.05 -0.47 -13.34
N LYS A 255 16.00 0.07 -14.10
CA LYS A 255 17.28 -0.58 -14.41
C LYS A 255 18.41 0.32 -13.97
N ALA A 256 19.39 -0.24 -13.27
CA ALA A 256 20.60 0.44 -12.88
C ALA A 256 21.80 -0.46 -13.16
N MET A 257 22.84 0.11 -13.75
CA MET A 257 24.14 -0.54 -13.89
C MET A 257 25.21 0.42 -13.44
N TRP A 258 26.16 -0.06 -12.66
CA TRP A 258 27.34 0.70 -12.28
C TRP A 258 28.52 -0.22 -12.01
N GLU A 259 29.68 0.38 -11.90
CA GLU A 259 30.94 -0.30 -11.59
C GLU A 259 31.61 0.42 -10.42
N ASP A 260 32.11 -0.34 -9.44
CA ASP A 260 32.83 0.22 -8.29
C ASP A 260 34.32 0.45 -8.60
N GLU A 261 35.05 1.04 -7.64
CA GLU A 261 36.49 1.30 -7.77
C GLU A 261 37.34 0.03 -7.93
N ASN A 262 36.80 -1.15 -7.58
CA ASN A 262 37.45 -2.45 -7.70
C ASN A 262 37.07 -3.19 -8.98
N HIS A 263 36.42 -2.52 -9.93
CA HIS A 263 35.86 -3.11 -11.16
C HIS A 263 34.78 -4.18 -10.90
N THR A 264 34.07 -4.08 -9.78
CA THR A 264 32.86 -4.87 -9.51
C THR A 264 31.70 -4.26 -10.28
N GLN A 265 31.17 -5.01 -11.23
CA GLN A 265 29.99 -4.63 -11.99
C GLN A 265 28.74 -5.04 -11.22
N HIS A 266 27.81 -4.10 -11.06
CA HIS A 266 26.51 -4.29 -10.45
C HIS A 266 25.42 -4.02 -11.48
N PHE A 267 24.40 -4.88 -11.50
CA PHE A 267 23.21 -4.77 -12.33
C PHE A 267 21.98 -4.98 -11.47
N ASN A 268 21.12 -3.99 -11.39
CA ASN A 268 19.84 -4.08 -10.71
C ASN A 268 18.70 -3.85 -11.70
N HIS A 269 17.71 -4.73 -11.65
CA HIS A 269 16.49 -4.62 -12.43
C HIS A 269 15.28 -4.91 -11.55
N SER A 270 14.34 -3.98 -11.49
CA SER A 270 13.05 -4.19 -10.82
C SER A 270 11.92 -3.92 -11.79
N LEU A 271 10.93 -4.79 -11.79
CA LEU A 271 9.74 -4.71 -12.61
C LEU A 271 8.52 -4.91 -11.71
N TYR A 272 7.65 -3.92 -11.68
CA TYR A 272 6.36 -3.95 -11.00
C TYR A 272 5.26 -3.85 -12.05
N ASN A 273 4.33 -4.79 -12.02
CA ASN A 273 3.16 -4.79 -12.89
C ASN A 273 1.92 -5.11 -12.06
N GLU A 274 0.94 -4.22 -12.10
CA GLU A 274 -0.38 -4.43 -11.48
C GLU A 274 -1.44 -4.38 -12.57
N GLN A 275 -2.30 -5.39 -12.63
CA GLN A 275 -3.39 -5.51 -13.59
C GLN A 275 -4.72 -5.62 -12.83
N ALA A 276 -5.73 -4.91 -13.30
CA ALA A 276 -7.09 -4.98 -12.77
C ALA A 276 -8.07 -5.35 -13.89
N ASP A 277 -8.82 -6.43 -13.68
CA ASP A 277 -9.82 -6.93 -14.61
C ASP A 277 -11.22 -6.68 -14.01
N ARG A 278 -12.09 -6.01 -14.78
CA ARG A 278 -13.48 -5.80 -14.40
C ARG A 278 -14.41 -6.59 -15.31
N GLU A 279 -15.23 -7.45 -14.72
CA GLU A 279 -16.28 -8.19 -15.42
C GLU A 279 -17.64 -7.60 -15.05
N LEU A 280 -18.38 -7.12 -16.05
CA LEU A 280 -19.74 -6.60 -15.90
C LEU A 280 -20.72 -7.61 -16.52
N ALA A 281 -21.51 -8.27 -15.68
CA ALA A 281 -22.59 -9.17 -16.08
C ALA A 281 -23.94 -8.65 -15.54
N ALA A 282 -25.06 -9.13 -16.10
CA ALA A 282 -26.41 -8.72 -15.69
C ALA A 282 -26.61 -8.87 -14.16
N GLY A 283 -26.49 -7.77 -13.42
CA GLY A 283 -26.63 -7.72 -11.95
C GLY A 283 -25.40 -8.18 -11.14
N ARG A 284 -24.23 -8.36 -11.75
CA ARG A 284 -22.97 -8.68 -11.06
C ARG A 284 -21.80 -7.89 -11.64
N GLU A 285 -21.09 -7.16 -10.77
CA GLU A 285 -19.80 -6.55 -11.08
C GLU A 285 -18.71 -7.29 -10.30
N ALA A 286 -17.71 -7.83 -11.00
CA ALA A 286 -16.55 -8.47 -10.38
C ALA A 286 -15.26 -7.71 -10.73
N ASP A 287 -14.50 -7.30 -9.71
CA ASP A 287 -13.16 -6.66 -9.86
C ASP A 287 -12.08 -7.62 -9.37
N ARG A 288 -11.21 -8.09 -10.28
CA ARG A 288 -10.05 -8.95 -9.99
C ARG A 288 -8.77 -8.16 -10.11
N ARG A 289 -7.78 -8.45 -9.26
CA ARG A 289 -6.47 -7.80 -9.32
C ARG A 289 -5.35 -8.82 -9.30
N THR A 290 -4.37 -8.59 -10.15
CA THR A 290 -3.12 -9.35 -10.19
C THR A 290 -1.95 -8.39 -10.03
N ARG A 291 -1.04 -8.68 -9.09
CA ARG A 291 0.19 -7.92 -8.88
C ARG A 291 1.38 -8.83 -9.05
N HIS A 292 2.35 -8.37 -9.82
CA HIS A 292 3.54 -9.10 -10.18
C HIS A 292 4.75 -8.21 -9.94
N ILE A 293 5.67 -8.66 -9.09
CA ILE A 293 6.91 -7.96 -8.79
C ILE A 293 8.08 -8.89 -9.08
N GLN A 294 8.99 -8.45 -9.93
CA GLN A 294 10.27 -9.09 -10.17
C GLN A 294 11.39 -8.14 -9.79
N HIS A 295 12.39 -8.66 -9.11
CA HIS A 295 13.61 -7.94 -8.79
C HIS A 295 14.81 -8.86 -8.97
N SER A 296 15.80 -8.41 -9.72
CA SER A 296 17.05 -9.10 -9.97
C SER A 296 18.22 -8.18 -9.63
N ASP A 297 19.16 -8.69 -8.85
CA ASP A 297 20.46 -8.08 -8.55
C ASP A 297 21.56 -9.04 -9.00
N HIS A 298 22.42 -8.58 -9.91
CA HIS A 298 23.60 -9.32 -10.35
C HIS A 298 24.85 -8.52 -10.06
N MET A 299 25.83 -9.19 -9.48
CA MET A 299 27.14 -8.63 -9.19
C MET A 299 28.21 -9.55 -9.74
N VAL A 300 29.18 -8.98 -10.47
CA VAL A 300 30.34 -9.69 -10.99
C VAL A 300 31.60 -8.90 -10.68
N ASN A 301 32.55 -9.52 -9.99
CA ASN A 301 33.89 -9.00 -9.82
C ASN A 301 34.89 -9.93 -10.54
N PRO A 302 35.32 -9.57 -11.76
CA PRO A 302 36.28 -10.37 -12.54
C PRO A 302 37.61 -10.54 -11.83
N ASN A 303 38.10 -9.48 -11.16
CA ASN A 303 39.37 -9.49 -10.45
C ASN A 303 39.37 -10.44 -9.25
N ALA A 304 38.25 -10.52 -8.51
CA ALA A 304 38.06 -11.43 -7.39
C ALA A 304 37.61 -12.83 -7.84
N GLY A 305 37.17 -13.00 -9.08
CA GLY A 305 36.57 -14.23 -9.59
C GLY A 305 35.26 -14.57 -8.88
N LEU A 306 34.49 -13.55 -8.47
CA LEU A 306 33.26 -13.69 -7.69
C LEU A 306 32.07 -13.24 -8.54
N ALA A 307 31.04 -14.08 -8.63
CA ALA A 307 29.76 -13.73 -9.21
C ALA A 307 28.63 -14.01 -8.20
N ARG A 308 27.66 -13.11 -8.11
CA ARG A 308 26.43 -13.29 -7.35
C ARG A 308 25.23 -12.89 -8.19
N ALA A 309 24.16 -13.65 -8.06
CA ALA A 309 22.86 -13.35 -8.61
C ALA A 309 21.83 -13.55 -7.51
N PHE A 310 20.90 -12.61 -7.41
CA PHE A 310 19.75 -12.66 -6.51
C PHE A 310 18.52 -12.32 -7.34
N ASP A 311 17.58 -13.25 -7.42
CA ASP A 311 16.31 -13.07 -8.10
C ASP A 311 15.17 -13.24 -7.10
N HIS A 312 14.23 -12.30 -7.11
CA HIS A 312 13.06 -12.29 -6.27
C HIS A 312 11.82 -12.04 -7.13
N LEU A 313 10.83 -12.91 -6.97
CA LEU A 313 9.53 -12.82 -7.63
C LEU A 313 8.42 -12.93 -6.58
N SER A 314 7.47 -12.00 -6.61
CA SER A 314 6.18 -12.14 -5.93
C SER A 314 5.02 -11.99 -6.91
N LEU A 315 4.03 -12.86 -6.77
CA LEU A 315 2.80 -12.84 -7.55
C LEU A 315 1.62 -12.95 -6.59
N ASP A 316 0.81 -11.90 -6.56
CA ASP A 316 -0.44 -11.86 -5.81
C ASP A 316 -1.59 -11.89 -6.82
N ARG A 317 -2.42 -12.94 -6.78
CA ARG A 317 -3.57 -13.08 -7.68
C ARG A 317 -4.85 -13.22 -6.88
N ASP A 318 -5.80 -12.33 -7.16
CA ASP A 318 -7.18 -12.42 -6.68
C ASP A 318 -8.02 -13.20 -7.70
N GLN A 319 -8.41 -14.44 -7.37
CA GLN A 319 -9.05 -15.35 -8.32
C GLN A 319 -10.54 -15.06 -8.50
N GLU A 320 -11.25 -14.85 -7.39
CA GLU A 320 -12.70 -14.65 -7.39
C GLU A 320 -13.07 -13.15 -7.39
N GLY A 321 -12.19 -12.27 -6.89
CA GLY A 321 -12.38 -10.82 -6.90
C GLY A 321 -13.48 -10.33 -5.96
N HIS A 322 -13.85 -9.06 -6.11
CA HIS A 322 -14.94 -8.45 -5.35
C HIS A 322 -16.23 -8.44 -6.15
N GLU A 323 -17.25 -9.17 -5.70
CA GLU A 323 -18.59 -9.12 -6.31
C GLU A 323 -19.44 -8.00 -5.68
N ILE A 324 -20.05 -7.16 -6.49
CA ILE A 324 -21.10 -6.23 -6.08
C ILE A 324 -22.42 -6.73 -6.66
N ASP A 325 -23.40 -7.00 -5.80
CA ASP A 325 -24.74 -7.38 -6.26
C ASP A 325 -25.56 -6.17 -6.72
N CYS A 326 -26.66 -6.42 -7.43
CA CYS A 326 -27.58 -5.40 -7.93
C CYS A 326 -28.23 -4.54 -6.84
N HIS A 327 -28.09 -4.90 -5.56
CA HIS A 327 -28.57 -4.14 -4.41
C HIS A 327 -27.43 -3.34 -3.72
N GLY A 328 -26.22 -3.35 -4.29
CA GLY A 328 -25.05 -2.65 -3.77
C GLY A 328 -24.34 -3.34 -2.61
N LYS A 329 -24.72 -4.58 -2.27
CA LYS A 329 -24.05 -5.36 -1.23
C LYS A 329 -22.79 -6.00 -1.81
N ARG A 330 -21.64 -5.60 -1.28
CA ARG A 330 -20.34 -6.21 -1.60
C ARG A 330 -20.22 -7.59 -0.96
N ARG A 331 -20.02 -8.61 -1.78
CA ARG A 331 -19.55 -9.92 -1.36
C ARG A 331 -18.05 -9.97 -1.62
N HIS A 332 -17.29 -10.09 -0.54
CA HIS A 332 -15.85 -10.24 -0.61
C HIS A 332 -15.56 -11.74 -0.67
N PHE A 333 -15.05 -12.20 -1.81
CA PHE A 333 -14.43 -13.51 -1.92
C PHE A 333 -12.92 -13.26 -1.94
N HIS A 334 -12.26 -13.43 -0.80
CA HIS A 334 -10.81 -13.32 -0.75
C HIS A 334 -10.21 -14.68 -1.09
N ASP A 335 -10.28 -15.09 -2.35
CA ASP A 335 -9.47 -16.21 -2.86
C ASP A 335 -8.16 -15.65 -3.43
N ARG A 336 -7.18 -15.45 -2.55
CA ARG A 336 -5.89 -14.85 -2.87
C ARG A 336 -4.80 -15.89 -2.81
N SER A 337 -4.06 -16.01 -3.90
CA SER A 337 -2.84 -16.80 -3.96
C SER A 337 -1.64 -15.87 -3.99
N HIS A 338 -0.77 -16.00 -2.99
CA HIS A 338 0.51 -15.33 -2.88
C HIS A 338 1.60 -16.34 -3.21
N TYR A 339 2.30 -16.13 -4.32
CA TYR A 339 3.48 -16.91 -4.70
C TYR A 339 4.73 -16.08 -4.45
N TYR A 340 5.68 -16.67 -3.75
CA TYR A 340 6.98 -16.10 -3.42
C TYR A 340 8.08 -17.03 -3.94
N HIS A 341 9.00 -16.48 -4.72
CA HIS A 341 10.21 -17.18 -5.15
C HIS A 341 11.42 -16.29 -4.93
N GLN A 342 12.43 -16.86 -4.29
CA GLN A 342 13.75 -16.26 -4.09
C GLN A 342 14.78 -17.28 -4.57
N HIS A 343 15.69 -16.82 -5.42
CA HIS A 343 16.79 -17.61 -5.94
C HIS A 343 18.07 -16.81 -5.75
N GLU A 344 19.05 -17.41 -5.09
CA GLU A 344 20.37 -16.82 -4.91
C GLU A 344 21.42 -17.78 -5.45
N HIS A 345 22.32 -17.28 -6.26
CA HIS A 345 23.46 -18.02 -6.76
C HIS A 345 24.73 -17.23 -6.47
N GLN A 346 25.72 -17.89 -5.88
CA GLN A 346 27.04 -17.33 -5.66
C GLN A 346 28.10 -18.31 -6.13
N GLU A 347 29.00 -17.81 -6.97
CA GLU A 347 30.14 -18.57 -7.48
C GLU A 347 31.44 -17.83 -7.17
N ASN A 348 32.42 -18.56 -6.65
CA ASN A 348 33.78 -18.08 -6.44
C ASN A 348 34.73 -18.99 -7.21
N ALA A 349 35.11 -18.56 -8.42
CA ALA A 349 35.98 -19.30 -9.32
C ALA A 349 37.37 -19.53 -8.74
N LYS A 350 37.91 -18.56 -7.96
CA LYS A 350 39.23 -18.71 -7.32
C LYS A 350 39.23 -19.75 -6.20
N ALA A 351 38.14 -19.84 -5.44
CA ALA A 351 37.98 -20.83 -4.39
C ALA A 351 37.45 -22.18 -4.93
N GLY A 352 37.00 -22.25 -6.19
CA GLY A 352 36.36 -23.43 -6.76
C GLY A 352 35.07 -23.82 -6.06
N THR A 353 34.32 -22.84 -5.53
CA THR A 353 33.10 -23.08 -4.76
C THR A 353 31.90 -22.39 -5.38
N ALA A 354 30.76 -23.07 -5.40
CA ALA A 354 29.47 -22.51 -5.78
C ALA A 354 28.44 -22.83 -4.70
N ARG A 355 27.51 -21.91 -4.48
CA ARG A 355 26.41 -22.04 -3.54
C ARG A 355 25.15 -21.54 -4.22
N THR A 356 24.09 -22.32 -4.14
CA THR A 356 22.77 -21.96 -4.65
C THR A 356 21.78 -22.11 -3.51
N TYR A 357 20.93 -21.10 -3.34
CA TYR A 357 19.80 -21.13 -2.45
C TYR A 357 18.54 -20.88 -3.27
N GLU A 358 17.53 -21.73 -3.07
CA GLU A 358 16.24 -21.57 -3.72
C GLU A 358 15.14 -21.75 -2.69
N HIS A 359 14.27 -20.76 -2.59
CA HIS A 359 13.11 -20.77 -1.72
C HIS A 359 11.86 -20.43 -2.52
N LYS A 360 10.92 -21.38 -2.56
CA LYS A 360 9.62 -21.24 -3.19
C LYS A 360 8.55 -21.48 -2.15
N HIS A 361 7.59 -20.58 -2.09
CA HIS A 361 6.52 -20.65 -1.11
C HIS A 361 5.23 -20.11 -1.74
N MET A 362 4.12 -20.80 -1.49
CA MET A 362 2.82 -20.41 -2.00
C MET A 362 1.81 -20.49 -0.86
N ASN A 363 1.14 -19.37 -0.61
CA ASN A 363 0.03 -19.30 0.34
C ASN A 363 -1.26 -19.00 -0.41
N SER A 364 -2.27 -19.81 -0.20
CA SER A 364 -3.63 -19.56 -0.66
C SER A 364 -4.50 -19.24 0.55
N PHE A 365 -5.13 -18.08 0.53
CA PHE A 365 -6.11 -17.66 1.52
C PHE A 365 -7.47 -17.66 0.86
N ARG A 366 -8.47 -18.24 1.54
CA ARG A 366 -9.88 -18.16 1.16
C ARG A 366 -10.67 -17.61 2.34
N HIS A 367 -11.26 -16.43 2.19
CA HIS A 367 -12.12 -15.80 3.21
C HIS A 367 -13.42 -15.29 2.60
#